data_AF-A0A5C3NN94-F1
#
_entry.id   AF-A0A5C3NN94-F1
#
_cell.length_a   1.000
_cell.length_b   1.000
_cell.length_c   1.000
_cell.angle_alpha   90.00
_cell.angle_beta   90.00
_cell.angle_gamma   90.00
#
_symmetry.space_group_name_H-M   'P 1'
#
loop_
_entity.id
_entity.type
_entity.pdbx_description
1 polymer ?
#
loop_
_entity_poly.entity_id
_entity_poly.type
_entity_poly.pdbx_seq_one_letter_code
_entity_poly.pdbx_strand_id
1 'polypeptide(L)'
;KRDEEFWLEDGNIILVTTTRPTAFRIYKALLTRQIKIFADMFASSTPHEGEMYQECPAVQLPDAPEDLRHLLRVLVPSKTPLFWRNKGDPLPTLHSFSAIIQLSHKYHIEQLQKQALAALKEHYCNTLGAYDARVPIYDQNDLRSGESTVEIIELARLTDTPSLLPVALYECFIKGQLHRGWRREDGTLIRLSIAHQQRCKHARD
;
A
#
# COMPACT_ATOMS: atom_id res chain seq x y z
N LYS A 1 -18.78 -11.33 -3.17
CA LYS A 1 -19.37 -10.01 -3.52
C LYS A 1 -18.67 -9.46 -4.78
N ARG A 2 -19.35 -8.75 -5.68
CA ARG A 2 -18.69 -8.05 -6.81
C ARG A 2 -18.18 -6.68 -6.33
N ASP A 3 -16.99 -6.28 -6.75
CA ASP A 3 -16.49 -4.93 -6.49
C ASP A 3 -17.28 -3.92 -7.31
N GLU A 4 -17.59 -2.77 -6.71
CA GLU A 4 -18.42 -1.74 -7.34
C GLU A 4 -17.61 -0.81 -8.26
N GLU A 5 -16.30 -0.70 -8.05
CA GLU A 5 -15.41 0.17 -8.84
C GLU A 5 -14.76 -0.60 -9.99
N PHE A 6 -14.38 -1.86 -9.77
CA PHE A 6 -13.66 -2.69 -10.73
C PHE A 6 -14.50 -3.90 -11.16
N TRP A 7 -15.55 -3.60 -11.91
CA TRP A 7 -16.35 -4.59 -12.62
C TRP A 7 -16.54 -4.20 -14.09
N LEU A 8 -15.56 -4.56 -14.93
CA LEU A 8 -15.62 -4.32 -16.37
C LEU A 8 -16.49 -5.40 -17.03
N GLU A 9 -17.59 -5.00 -17.66
CA GLU A 9 -18.57 -5.94 -18.24
C GLU A 9 -17.98 -6.86 -19.32
N ASP A 10 -16.95 -6.40 -20.02
CA ASP A 10 -16.19 -7.13 -21.04
C ASP A 10 -14.81 -7.59 -20.56
N GLY A 11 -14.55 -7.53 -19.24
CA GLY A 11 -13.32 -8.03 -18.64
C GLY A 11 -13.16 -9.53 -18.86
N ASN A 12 -11.92 -9.96 -19.12
CA ASN A 12 -11.56 -11.33 -19.50
C ASN A 12 -10.79 -12.10 -18.41
N ILE A 13 -10.72 -11.56 -17.20
CA ILE A 13 -10.27 -12.27 -15.99
C ILE A 13 -11.04 -11.76 -14.77
N ILE A 14 -11.33 -12.65 -13.83
CA ILE A 14 -11.88 -12.32 -12.51
C ILE A 14 -10.80 -12.59 -11.45
N LEU A 15 -10.46 -11.59 -10.64
CA LEU A 15 -9.63 -11.78 -9.45
C LEU A 15 -10.55 -11.91 -8.24
N VAL A 16 -10.35 -12.92 -7.40
CA VAL A 16 -11.17 -13.17 -6.20
C VAL A 16 -10.29 -13.12 -4.96
N THR A 17 -10.55 -12.19 -4.05
CA THR A 17 -9.80 -12.09 -2.79
C THR A 17 -10.24 -13.18 -1.81
N THR A 18 -9.30 -13.86 -1.14
CA THR A 18 -9.63 -14.98 -0.24
C THR A 18 -9.84 -14.56 1.22
N THR A 19 -9.24 -13.46 1.66
CA THR A 19 -9.39 -12.91 3.03
C THR A 19 -10.84 -12.46 3.30
N ARG A 20 -11.42 -11.77 2.33
CA ARG A 20 -12.81 -11.31 2.29
C ARG A 20 -13.33 -11.48 0.86
N PRO A 21 -14.13 -12.53 0.57
CA PRO A 21 -14.55 -12.89 -0.80
C PRO A 21 -15.15 -11.74 -1.63
N THR A 22 -14.29 -11.13 -2.45
CA THR A 22 -14.62 -10.00 -3.32
C THR A 22 -14.04 -10.24 -4.70
N ALA A 23 -14.87 -10.08 -5.73
CA ALA A 23 -14.53 -10.36 -7.11
C ALA A 23 -14.34 -9.06 -7.90
N PHE A 24 -13.22 -8.97 -8.61
CA PHE A 24 -12.83 -7.86 -9.45
C PHE A 24 -12.77 -8.37 -10.88
N ARG A 25 -13.53 -7.79 -11.81
CA ARG A 25 -13.53 -8.20 -13.22
C ARG A 25 -12.79 -7.15 -14.05
N ILE A 26 -11.68 -7.55 -14.65
CA ILE A 26 -10.76 -6.64 -15.35
C ILE A 26 -10.15 -7.31 -16.59
N TYR A 27 -9.23 -6.62 -17.28
CA TYR A 27 -8.49 -7.22 -18.40
C TYR A 27 -7.13 -7.77 -17.97
N LYS A 28 -6.85 -9.01 -18.35
CA LYS A 28 -5.56 -9.70 -18.17
C LYS A 28 -4.37 -8.88 -18.66
N ALA A 29 -4.52 -8.16 -19.78
CA ALA A 29 -3.46 -7.34 -20.36
C ALA A 29 -3.02 -6.18 -19.43
N LEU A 30 -3.92 -5.62 -18.64
CA LEU A 30 -3.59 -4.52 -17.72
C LEU A 30 -2.70 -4.99 -16.57
N LEU A 31 -2.94 -6.20 -16.07
CA LEU A 31 -2.14 -6.82 -15.01
C LEU A 31 -0.76 -7.26 -15.54
N THR A 32 -0.77 -8.05 -16.61
CA THR A 32 0.45 -8.68 -17.16
C THR A 32 1.46 -7.66 -17.71
N ARG A 33 1.01 -6.46 -18.11
CA ARG A 33 1.89 -5.37 -18.54
C ARG A 33 2.76 -4.81 -17.41
N GLN A 34 2.35 -4.95 -16.15
CA GLN A 34 3.02 -4.34 -15.01
C GLN A 34 3.51 -5.38 -13.99
N ILE A 35 2.86 -6.55 -13.94
CA ILE A 35 3.09 -7.60 -12.95
C ILE A 35 3.45 -8.88 -13.70
N LYS A 36 4.75 -9.19 -13.72
CA LYS A 36 5.27 -10.38 -14.44
C LYS A 36 4.70 -11.69 -13.90
N ILE A 37 4.54 -11.79 -12.57
CA ILE A 37 3.99 -12.98 -11.90
C ILE A 37 2.61 -13.36 -12.46
N PHE A 38 1.78 -12.36 -12.82
CA PHE A 38 0.48 -12.64 -13.41
C PHE A 38 0.60 -13.22 -14.82
N ALA A 39 1.62 -12.86 -15.60
CA ALA A 39 1.83 -13.44 -16.93
C ALA A 39 2.10 -14.96 -16.83
N ASP A 40 3.00 -15.35 -15.93
CA ASP A 40 3.35 -16.75 -15.69
C ASP A 40 2.16 -17.51 -15.08
N MET A 41 1.50 -16.92 -14.08
CA MET A 41 0.32 -17.50 -13.44
C MET A 41 -0.79 -17.77 -14.45
N PHE A 42 -1.12 -16.81 -15.32
CA PHE A 42 -2.18 -16.99 -16.30
C PHE A 42 -1.79 -17.83 -17.52
N ALA A 43 -0.50 -18.10 -17.74
CA ALA A 43 -0.02 -19.03 -18.76
C ALA A 43 -0.02 -20.47 -18.23
N SER A 44 0.27 -20.64 -16.93
CA SER A 44 0.31 -21.94 -16.25
C SER A 44 -1.05 -22.44 -15.77
N SER A 45 -2.01 -21.53 -15.56
CA SER A 45 -3.39 -21.88 -15.19
C SER A 45 -4.11 -22.55 -16.36
N THR A 46 -4.07 -23.87 -16.43
CA THR A 46 -5.03 -24.65 -17.23
C THR A 46 -6.43 -24.40 -16.68
N PRO A 47 -7.41 -23.95 -17.49
CA PRO A 47 -8.77 -23.74 -17.02
C PRO A 47 -9.34 -25.11 -16.61
N HIS A 48 -9.27 -25.43 -15.32
CA HIS A 48 -10.04 -26.54 -14.79
C HIS A 48 -11.50 -26.08 -14.72
N GLU A 49 -12.41 -26.96 -15.11
CA GLU A 49 -13.86 -26.73 -15.21
C GLU A 49 -14.53 -26.23 -13.91
N GLY A 50 -13.79 -26.13 -12.79
CA GLY A 50 -14.24 -25.61 -11.50
C GLY A 50 -13.91 -24.13 -11.20
N GLU A 51 -13.14 -23.42 -12.04
CA GLU A 51 -12.69 -22.03 -11.80
C GLU A 51 -13.23 -21.03 -12.83
N MET A 52 -14.35 -21.36 -13.49
CA MET A 52 -15.01 -20.46 -14.46
C MET A 52 -16.27 -19.87 -13.84
N TYR A 53 -16.35 -18.54 -13.78
CA TYR A 53 -17.58 -17.82 -13.46
C TYR A 53 -18.03 -17.06 -14.70
N GLN A 54 -19.20 -17.42 -15.24
CA GLN A 54 -19.72 -16.85 -16.50
C GLN A 54 -18.73 -16.94 -17.67
N GLU A 55 -18.11 -18.12 -17.85
CA GLU A 55 -17.11 -18.36 -18.91
C GLU A 55 -15.82 -17.52 -18.81
N CYS A 56 -15.64 -16.77 -17.73
CA CYS A 56 -14.46 -15.96 -17.45
C CYS A 56 -13.57 -16.68 -16.42
N PRO A 57 -12.25 -16.84 -16.67
CA PRO A 57 -11.36 -17.49 -15.73
C PRO A 57 -11.26 -16.66 -14.43
N ALA A 58 -11.33 -17.34 -13.29
CA ALA A 58 -11.19 -16.75 -11.97
C ALA A 58 -9.86 -17.14 -11.33
N VAL A 59 -9.17 -16.18 -10.71
CA VAL A 59 -7.91 -16.38 -9.98
C VAL A 59 -8.05 -15.89 -8.56
N GLN A 60 -7.70 -16.75 -7.61
CA GLN A 60 -7.77 -16.41 -6.19
C GLN A 60 -6.50 -15.69 -5.72
N LEU A 61 -6.68 -14.60 -4.98
CA LEU A 61 -5.60 -13.80 -4.40
C LEU A 61 -5.75 -13.69 -2.88
N PRO A 62 -4.69 -13.86 -2.09
CA PRO A 62 -4.78 -13.75 -0.64
C PRO A 62 -4.75 -12.30 -0.13
N ASP A 63 -4.97 -11.31 -0.99
CA ASP A 63 -4.97 -9.90 -0.61
C ASP A 63 -6.28 -9.48 0.04
N ALA A 64 -6.23 -8.40 0.80
CA ALA A 64 -7.42 -7.66 1.20
C ALA A 64 -8.03 -6.95 -0.02
N PRO A 65 -9.36 -6.93 -0.18
CA PRO A 65 -10.00 -6.24 -1.29
C PRO A 65 -9.75 -4.73 -1.26
N GLU A 66 -9.58 -4.14 -0.09
CA GLU A 66 -9.23 -2.72 0.06
C GLU A 66 -7.85 -2.42 -0.54
N ASP A 67 -6.85 -3.23 -0.22
CA ASP A 67 -5.49 -3.06 -0.74
C ASP A 67 -5.43 -3.31 -2.25
N LEU A 68 -6.11 -4.36 -2.73
CA LEU A 68 -6.18 -4.68 -4.14
C LEU A 68 -6.84 -3.54 -4.94
N ARG A 69 -7.88 -2.91 -4.38
CA ARG A 69 -8.53 -1.74 -4.99
C ARG A 69 -7.56 -0.58 -5.16
N HIS A 70 -6.75 -0.27 -4.14
CA HIS A 70 -5.71 0.77 -4.25
C HIS A 70 -4.70 0.44 -5.34
N LEU A 71 -4.25 -0.81 -5.46
CA LEU A 71 -3.35 -1.23 -6.53
C LEU A 71 -4.01 -1.08 -7.91
N LEU A 72 -5.24 -1.55 -8.09
CA LEU A 72 -5.95 -1.48 -9.36
C LEU A 72 -6.18 -0.04 -9.84
N ARG A 73 -6.43 0.89 -8.92
CA ARG A 73 -6.51 2.34 -9.21
C ARG A 73 -5.24 2.92 -9.82
N VAL A 74 -4.08 2.31 -9.56
CA VAL A 74 -2.81 2.68 -10.19
C VAL A 74 -2.66 2.04 -11.57
N LEU A 75 -2.98 0.74 -11.67
CA LEU A 75 -2.71 -0.08 -12.85
C LEU A 75 -3.71 0.12 -13.99
N VAL A 76 -4.97 0.38 -13.64
CA VAL A 76 -6.07 0.57 -14.59
C VAL A 76 -6.14 2.06 -14.92
N PRO A 77 -5.99 2.46 -16.20
CA PRO A 77 -6.16 3.85 -16.60
C PRO A 77 -7.55 4.36 -16.22
N SER A 78 -7.61 5.47 -15.49
CA SER A 78 -8.85 6.17 -15.14
C SER A 78 -8.75 7.64 -15.54
N LYS A 79 -9.91 8.27 -15.77
CA LYS A 79 -10.01 9.70 -16.11
C LYS A 79 -9.46 10.60 -15.00
N THR A 80 -9.53 10.13 -13.76
CA THR A 80 -8.93 10.76 -12.59
C THR A 80 -7.85 9.82 -12.05
N PRO A 81 -6.56 10.07 -12.33
CA PRO A 81 -5.49 9.24 -11.77
C PRO A 81 -5.47 9.39 -10.24
N LEU A 82 -5.53 8.27 -9.52
CA LEU A 82 -5.75 8.26 -8.07
C LEU A 82 -4.46 8.10 -7.24
N PHE A 83 -3.30 8.05 -7.88
CA PHE A 83 -2.02 7.96 -7.18
C PHE A 83 -1.08 9.08 -7.63
N TRP A 84 -0.43 9.69 -6.65
CA TRP A 84 0.45 10.86 -6.77
C TRP A 84 1.49 10.70 -7.89
N ARG A 85 1.30 11.41 -9.00
CA ARG A 85 2.20 11.36 -10.17
C ARG A 85 3.08 12.58 -10.25
N ASN A 86 2.55 13.74 -9.86
CA ASN A 86 3.21 15.04 -9.97
C ASN A 86 3.16 15.82 -8.65
N LYS A 87 4.15 16.70 -8.47
CA LYS A 87 4.14 17.69 -7.40
C LYS A 87 2.96 18.64 -7.61
N GLY A 88 1.93 18.50 -6.77
CA GLY A 88 0.68 19.25 -6.86
C GLY A 88 -0.57 18.36 -6.89
N ASP A 89 -0.42 17.06 -7.16
CA ASP A 89 -1.54 16.12 -7.05
C ASP A 89 -1.97 15.98 -5.58
N PRO A 90 -3.26 15.69 -5.31
CA PRO A 90 -3.73 15.36 -3.97
C PRO A 90 -2.89 14.24 -3.36
N LEU A 91 -2.54 14.40 -2.08
CA LEU A 91 -1.73 13.43 -1.38
C LEU A 91 -2.50 12.14 -1.14
N PRO A 92 -1.91 10.96 -1.42
CA PRO A 92 -2.51 9.68 -1.06
C PRO A 92 -2.58 9.54 0.46
N THR A 93 -3.61 8.86 0.94
CA THR A 93 -3.72 8.50 2.36
C THR A 93 -2.64 7.49 2.76
N LEU A 94 -2.30 7.42 4.05
CA LEU A 94 -1.41 6.38 4.55
C LEU A 94 -1.90 4.95 4.23
N HIS A 95 -3.21 4.71 4.18
CA HIS A 95 -3.76 3.43 3.72
C HIS A 95 -3.41 3.12 2.27
N SER A 96 -3.54 4.12 1.38
CA SER A 96 -3.16 3.97 -0.02
C SER A 96 -1.66 3.70 -0.17
N PHE A 97 -0.80 4.44 0.55
CA PHE A 97 0.64 4.15 0.58
C PHE A 97 0.95 2.75 1.08
N SER A 98 0.35 2.35 2.20
CA SER A 98 0.50 1.01 2.77
C SER A 98 0.14 -0.08 1.77
N ALA A 99 -1.04 0.01 1.16
CA ALA A 99 -1.51 -0.96 0.17
C ALA A 99 -0.56 -1.05 -1.04
N ILE A 100 -0.20 0.10 -1.62
CA ILE A 100 0.63 0.15 -2.82
C ILE A 100 2.04 -0.36 -2.55
N ILE A 101 2.67 0.05 -1.45
CA ILE A 101 4.04 -0.40 -1.10
C ILE A 101 4.06 -1.90 -0.81
N GLN A 102 3.09 -2.42 -0.05
CA GLN A 102 3.02 -3.84 0.26
C GLN A 102 2.76 -4.70 -0.97
N LEU A 103 1.76 -4.35 -1.79
CA LEU A 103 1.42 -5.14 -2.96
C LEU A 103 2.45 -4.99 -4.07
N SER A 104 3.06 -3.82 -4.24
CA SER A 104 4.18 -3.67 -5.19
C SER A 104 5.41 -4.49 -4.75
N HIS A 105 5.69 -4.59 -3.46
CA HIS A 105 6.72 -5.50 -2.94
C HIS A 105 6.35 -6.97 -3.19
N LYS A 106 5.14 -7.40 -2.80
CA LYS A 106 4.66 -8.78 -2.95
C LYS A 106 4.62 -9.24 -4.41
N TYR A 107 4.15 -8.39 -5.31
CA TYR A 107 4.01 -8.68 -6.73
C TYR A 107 5.21 -8.23 -7.58
N HIS A 108 6.30 -7.80 -6.95
CA HIS A 108 7.55 -7.38 -7.60
C HIS A 108 7.36 -6.29 -8.67
N ILE A 109 6.55 -5.28 -8.36
CA ILE A 109 6.28 -4.10 -9.21
C ILE A 109 7.28 -3.00 -8.88
N GLU A 110 8.56 -3.22 -9.20
CA GLU A 110 9.68 -2.39 -8.73
C GLU A 110 9.52 -0.89 -8.99
N GLN A 111 9.06 -0.51 -10.19
CA GLN A 111 8.91 0.90 -10.55
C GLN A 111 7.85 1.59 -9.69
N LEU A 112 6.73 0.91 -9.44
CA LEU A 112 5.67 1.43 -8.58
C LEU A 112 6.13 1.53 -7.13
N GLN A 113 6.87 0.53 -6.64
CA GLN A 113 7.44 0.55 -5.30
C GLN A 113 8.39 1.74 -5.12
N LYS A 114 9.30 1.97 -6.08
CA LYS A 114 10.24 3.10 -6.07
C LYS A 114 9.51 4.44 -6.06
N GLN A 115 8.48 4.59 -6.90
CA GLN A 115 7.66 5.81 -6.95
C GLN A 115 6.92 6.04 -5.63
N ALA A 116 6.29 5.00 -5.07
CA ALA A 116 5.56 5.09 -3.82
C ALA A 116 6.47 5.43 -2.63
N LEU A 117 7.67 4.86 -2.56
CA LEU A 117 8.65 5.18 -1.52
C LEU A 117 9.21 6.60 -1.68
N ALA A 118 9.44 7.08 -2.90
CA ALA A 118 9.86 8.46 -3.13
C ALA A 118 8.79 9.46 -2.67
N ALA A 119 7.54 9.19 -3.04
CA ALA A 119 6.38 9.96 -2.60
C ALA A 119 6.21 9.94 -1.08
N LEU A 120 6.36 8.77 -0.44
CA LEU A 120 6.30 8.63 1.02
C LEU A 120 7.42 9.42 1.71
N LYS A 121 8.64 9.42 1.19
CA LYS A 121 9.77 10.20 1.73
C LYS A 121 9.54 11.70 1.63
N GLU A 122 9.03 12.16 0.48
CA GLU A 122 8.67 13.56 0.30
C GLU A 122 7.54 13.96 1.27
N HIS A 123 6.57 13.07 1.50
CA HIS A 123 5.45 13.36 2.38
C HIS A 123 5.77 13.26 3.88
N TYR A 124 6.54 12.28 4.34
CA TYR A 124 6.79 12.02 5.78
C TYR A 124 8.17 12.44 6.29
N CYS A 125 8.99 13.06 5.44
CA CYS A 125 10.39 13.38 5.74
C CYS A 125 11.25 12.14 5.97
N ASN A 126 12.44 12.16 5.40
CA ASN A 126 13.47 11.14 5.63
C ASN A 126 14.76 11.76 6.21
N THR A 127 14.72 13.04 6.59
CA THR A 127 15.82 13.74 7.27
C THR A 127 15.26 14.61 8.40
N LEU A 128 16.05 14.77 9.47
CA LEU A 128 15.68 15.63 10.60
C LEU A 128 15.57 17.10 10.17
N GLY A 129 16.48 17.60 9.31
CA GLY A 129 16.39 18.97 8.81
C GLY A 129 15.10 19.25 8.02
N ALA A 130 14.62 18.29 7.21
CA ALA A 130 13.34 18.42 6.52
C ALA A 130 12.15 18.34 7.49
N TYR A 131 12.28 17.56 8.58
CA TYR A 131 11.29 17.51 9.65
C TYR A 131 11.23 18.87 10.38
N ASP A 132 12.36 19.42 10.82
CA ASP A 132 12.45 20.69 11.53
C ASP A 132 11.95 21.87 10.68
N ALA A 133 12.26 21.90 9.38
CA ALA A 133 11.76 22.91 8.46
C ALA A 133 10.23 22.83 8.25
N ARG A 134 9.63 21.67 8.53
CA ARG A 134 8.21 21.39 8.33
C ARG A 134 7.38 21.63 9.59
N VAL A 135 7.92 21.37 10.78
CA VAL A 135 7.23 21.53 12.07
C VAL A 135 6.49 22.88 12.21
N PRO A 136 7.07 24.04 11.84
CA PRO A 136 6.39 25.33 11.97
C PRO A 136 5.17 25.53 11.05
N ILE A 137 5.07 24.76 9.95
CA ILE A 137 4.07 24.96 8.89
C ILE A 137 2.76 24.21 9.20
N TYR A 138 2.81 23.14 9.99
CA TYR A 138 1.69 22.20 10.17
C TYR A 138 0.99 22.28 11.53
N ASP A 139 1.48 23.08 12.48
CA ASP A 139 0.93 23.24 13.84
C ASP A 139 -0.50 23.84 13.88
N GLN A 140 -1.01 24.30 12.73
CA GLN A 140 -2.37 24.87 12.62
C GLN A 140 -3.39 23.96 11.91
N ASN A 141 -2.98 22.87 11.24
CA ASN A 141 -3.86 22.10 10.35
C ASN A 141 -3.42 20.64 10.14
N ASP A 142 -2.84 19.96 11.15
CA ASP A 142 -2.21 18.64 10.98
C ASP A 142 -3.20 17.56 10.50
N LEU A 143 -3.35 17.44 9.17
CA LEU A 143 -4.07 16.36 8.48
C LEU A 143 -3.46 14.98 8.80
N ARG A 144 -2.24 14.94 9.37
CA ARG A 144 -1.56 13.72 9.83
C ARG A 144 -1.86 13.38 11.29
N SER A 145 -2.71 14.14 11.98
CA SER A 145 -3.12 13.89 13.37
C SER A 145 -3.68 12.48 13.60
N GLY A 146 -4.13 11.80 12.54
CA GLY A 146 -4.56 10.40 12.57
C GLY A 146 -3.56 9.38 12.02
N GLU A 147 -2.45 9.78 11.40
CA GLU A 147 -1.55 8.87 10.69
C GLU A 147 -0.51 8.24 11.63
N SER A 148 -0.24 6.96 11.43
CA SER A 148 0.61 6.18 12.34
C SER A 148 2.02 6.03 11.82
N THR A 149 2.97 6.57 12.59
CA THR A 149 4.40 6.36 12.42
C THR A 149 4.81 4.88 12.49
N VAL A 150 4.00 4.05 13.16
CA VAL A 150 4.20 2.60 13.23
C VAL A 150 4.11 1.96 11.85
N GLU A 151 3.14 2.37 11.01
CA GLU A 151 3.02 1.82 9.67
C GLU A 151 4.24 2.21 8.81
N ILE A 152 4.71 3.44 8.92
CA ILE A 152 5.89 3.92 8.18
C ILE A 152 7.13 3.10 8.54
N ILE A 153 7.31 2.79 9.83
CA ILE A 153 8.41 1.94 10.31
C ILE A 153 8.31 0.52 9.72
N GLU A 154 7.12 -0.07 9.70
CA GLU A 154 6.92 -1.41 9.13
C GLU A 154 7.11 -1.42 7.61
N LEU A 155 6.64 -0.41 6.88
CA LEU A 155 6.88 -0.28 5.44
C LEU A 155 8.37 -0.07 5.13
N ALA A 156 9.06 0.73 5.93
CA ALA A 156 10.50 0.94 5.80
C ALA A 156 11.28 -0.37 5.99
N ARG A 157 10.87 -1.23 6.93
CA ARG A 157 11.49 -2.55 7.14
C ARG A 157 11.16 -3.52 6.02
N LEU A 158 9.88 -3.60 5.64
CA LEU A 158 9.41 -4.48 4.57
C LEU A 158 10.19 -4.26 3.27
N THR A 159 10.55 -3.01 2.99
CA THR A 159 11.20 -2.59 1.74
C THR A 159 12.69 -2.28 1.88
N ASP A 160 13.30 -2.63 3.01
CA ASP A 160 14.70 -2.30 3.34
C ASP A 160 15.08 -0.85 3.01
N THR A 161 14.26 0.08 3.48
CA THR A 161 14.41 1.53 3.26
C THR A 161 14.77 2.24 4.57
N PRO A 162 16.01 2.07 5.07
CA PRO A 162 16.42 2.57 6.39
C PRO A 162 16.36 4.10 6.50
N SER A 163 16.41 4.84 5.39
CA SER A 163 16.30 6.31 5.38
C SER A 163 15.02 6.84 6.01
N LEU A 164 13.93 6.05 6.05
CA LEU A 164 12.66 6.46 6.66
C LEU A 164 12.64 6.25 8.19
N LEU A 165 13.54 5.41 8.73
CA LEU A 165 13.49 4.99 10.13
C LEU A 165 13.80 6.12 11.13
N PRO A 166 14.84 6.97 10.96
CA PRO A 166 15.21 7.93 12.00
C PRO A 166 14.07 8.89 12.34
N VAL A 167 13.45 9.49 11.32
CA VAL A 167 12.34 10.44 11.50
C VAL A 167 11.10 9.73 12.04
N ALA A 168 10.74 8.58 11.47
CA ALA A 168 9.54 7.85 11.90
C ALA A 168 9.65 7.36 13.36
N LEU A 169 10.83 6.88 13.79
CA LEU A 169 11.06 6.44 15.17
C LEU A 169 11.04 7.63 16.15
N TYR A 170 11.65 8.76 15.77
CA TYR A 170 11.64 9.98 16.56
C TYR A 170 10.21 10.52 16.76
N GLU A 171 9.44 10.61 15.67
CA GLU A 171 8.05 11.07 15.71
C GLU A 171 7.16 10.09 16.49
N CYS A 172 7.37 8.77 16.32
CA CYS A 172 6.66 7.74 17.08
C CYS A 172 6.87 7.89 18.59
N PHE A 173 8.09 8.22 19.01
CA PHE A 173 8.45 8.45 20.40
C PHE A 173 7.76 9.70 20.95
N ILE A 174 7.90 10.85 20.27
CA ILE A 174 7.34 12.13 20.73
C ILE A 174 5.81 12.10 20.79
N LYS A 175 5.15 11.48 19.79
CA LYS A 175 3.69 11.34 19.77
C LYS A 175 3.16 10.28 20.73
N GLY A 176 4.02 9.58 21.49
CA GLY A 176 3.63 8.49 22.38
C GLY A 176 2.94 7.33 21.65
N GLN A 177 3.20 7.16 20.35
CA GLN A 177 2.57 6.15 19.51
C GLN A 177 3.23 4.77 19.65
N LEU A 178 4.31 4.67 20.41
CA LEU A 178 5.10 3.45 20.59
C LEU A 178 4.27 2.22 20.98
N HIS A 179 3.25 2.44 21.82
CA HIS A 179 2.31 1.40 22.29
C HIS A 179 0.98 1.39 21.53
N ARG A 180 0.72 2.42 20.72
CA ARG A 180 -0.49 2.52 19.89
C ARG A 180 -0.30 1.67 18.64
N GLY A 181 -1.29 0.84 18.34
CA GLY A 181 -1.30 0.12 17.07
C GLY A 181 -1.87 0.97 15.94
N TRP A 182 -1.53 0.62 14.71
CA TRP A 182 -2.18 1.11 13.51
C TRP A 182 -3.17 0.06 13.01
N ARG A 183 -4.41 0.45 12.71
CA ARG A 183 -5.36 -0.44 12.06
C ARG A 183 -5.38 -0.11 10.57
N ARG A 184 -4.98 -1.06 9.73
CA ARG A 184 -5.09 -0.96 8.26
C ARG A 184 -6.56 -0.98 7.82
N GLU A 185 -6.80 -0.61 6.57
CA GLU A 185 -8.16 -0.50 6.01
C GLU A 185 -8.89 -1.85 5.99
N ASP A 186 -8.13 -2.94 5.87
CA ASP A 186 -8.63 -4.32 5.95
C ASP A 186 -9.06 -4.75 7.37
N GLY A 187 -8.68 -3.98 8.40
CA GLY A 187 -8.90 -4.25 9.82
C GLY A 187 -7.69 -4.80 10.56
N THR A 188 -6.59 -5.13 9.86
CA THR A 188 -5.37 -5.69 10.44
C THR A 188 -4.72 -4.69 11.40
N LEU A 189 -4.44 -5.13 12.63
CA LEU A 189 -3.79 -4.29 13.66
C LEU A 189 -2.29 -4.54 13.72
N ILE A 190 -1.51 -3.48 13.50
CA ILE A 190 -0.06 -3.50 13.49
C ILE A 190 0.48 -2.79 14.71
N ARG A 191 1.49 -3.38 15.34
CA ARG A 191 2.15 -2.83 16.53
C ARG A 191 3.65 -3.05 16.39
N LEU A 192 4.43 -2.08 16.84
CA LEU A 192 5.88 -2.28 17.00
C LEU A 192 6.12 -3.37 18.03
N SER A 193 7.02 -4.30 17.72
CA SER A 193 7.42 -5.33 18.67
C SER A 193 8.09 -4.71 19.91
N ILE A 194 7.96 -5.38 21.06
CA ILE A 194 8.50 -4.90 22.35
C ILE A 194 10.02 -4.62 22.26
N ALA A 195 10.77 -5.45 21.54
CA ALA A 195 12.21 -5.23 21.32
C ALA A 195 12.50 -3.89 20.61
N HIS A 196 11.65 -3.49 19.67
CA HIS A 196 11.77 -2.20 19.01
C HIS A 196 11.33 -1.04 19.89
N GLN A 197 10.31 -1.24 20.72
CA GLN A 197 9.93 -0.25 21.72
C GLN A 197 11.09 0.08 22.67
N GLN A 198 11.89 -0.90 23.05
CA GLN A 198 13.08 -0.68 23.88
C GLN A 198 14.20 0.02 23.10
N ARG A 199 14.45 -0.37 21.84
CA ARG A 199 15.47 0.31 20.99
C ARG A 199 15.15 1.79 20.74
N CYS A 200 13.89 2.15 20.58
CA CYS A 200 13.48 3.56 20.45
C CYS A 200 13.78 4.38 21.72
N LYS A 201 13.69 3.76 22.90
CA LYS A 201 13.98 4.44 24.18
C LYS A 201 15.48 4.71 24.35
N HIS A 202 16.34 3.82 23.85
CA HIS A 202 17.79 3.94 23.95
C HIS A 202 18.44 4.77 22.83
N ALA A 203 17.76 5.01 21.71
CA ALA A 203 18.30 5.80 20.59
C ALA A 203 18.45 7.32 20.88
N ARG A 204 18.17 7.74 22.12
CA ARG A 204 18.28 9.14 22.59
C ARG A 204 19.59 9.40 23.36
N ASP A 205 20.26 8.34 23.83
CA ASP A 205 21.57 8.43 24.50
C ASP A 205 22.71 8.40 23.47
#